data_AF-A0A7K7WGT5-F1
#
_entry.id   AF-A0A7K7WGT5-F1
#
_cell.length_a   1.000
_cell.length_b   1.000
_cell.length_c   1.000
_cell.angle_alpha   90.00
_cell.angle_beta   90.00
_cell.angle_gamma   90.00
#
_symmetry.space_group_name_H-M   'P 1'
#
loop_
_entity.id
_entity.type
_entity.pdbx_description
1 polymer ?
#
loop_
_entity_poly.entity_id
_entity_poly.type
_entity_poly.pdbx_seq_one_letter_code
_entity_poly.pdbx_strand_id
1 'polypeptide(L)'
;AWLNALLGRIFWDFLREPYWAEQVSGKIQKKLSKIKLPYFMNELTLTELDMGTSIPSVLSASSPTVDDRGLWVDVEVTYSGALQMTLETKMNLCKLGKEGAAEESGPAEAGAEGAGPRLCLLADSDAESSSAGSSDEEDACGTEPLGAPAEKLLPPGAEGHVGGDSTSRKILRFMDKIAKSRYFQKAAEHEFIKKKMEEVSNTPLLLSVEVQELAGTLAVNVPPPPTDRVWYSFRAPPQLELRVRPKLGEREVTFLHVTEWIERRLQHEFQKILVMPNMDDLIIPIMHSSLDP
;
A
#
# COMPACT_ATOMS: atom_id res chain seq x y z
N ALA A 1 17.45 -16.14 26.32
CA ALA A 1 16.73 -16.28 27.62
C ALA A 1 16.67 -14.96 28.40
N TRP A 2 17.81 -14.39 28.84
CA TRP A 2 17.81 -13.15 29.64
C TRP A 2 17.19 -11.94 28.93
N LEU A 3 17.42 -11.80 27.61
CA LEU A 3 16.88 -10.69 26.82
C LEU A 3 15.35 -10.70 26.77
N ASN A 4 14.73 -11.88 26.68
CA ASN A 4 13.28 -12.04 26.73
C ASN A 4 12.71 -11.66 28.10
N ALA A 5 13.44 -11.92 29.19
CA ALA A 5 13.03 -11.48 30.52
C ALA A 5 13.08 -9.95 30.65
N LEU A 6 14.11 -9.30 30.10
CA LEU A 6 14.21 -7.85 30.06
C LEU A 6 13.09 -7.22 29.22
N LEU A 7 12.83 -7.78 28.04
CA LEU A 7 11.71 -7.36 27.18
C LEU A 7 10.37 -7.51 27.89
N GLY A 8 10.14 -8.62 28.60
CA GLY A 8 8.93 -8.80 29.40
C GLY A 8 8.75 -7.70 30.44
N ARG A 9 9.83 -7.26 31.09
CA ARG A 9 9.76 -6.14 32.05
C ARG A 9 9.44 -4.81 31.38
N ILE A 10 10.07 -4.51 30.24
CA ILE A 10 9.84 -3.27 29.48
C ILE A 10 8.40 -3.25 28.94
N PHE A 11 7.96 -4.34 28.34
CA PHE A 11 6.64 -4.43 27.70
C PHE A 11 5.49 -4.49 28.72
N TRP A 12 5.75 -4.86 29.97
CA TRP A 12 4.71 -4.86 31.01
C TRP A 12 4.12 -3.46 31.24
N ASP A 13 4.98 -2.44 31.38
CA ASP A 13 4.52 -1.07 31.59
C ASP A 13 4.04 -0.47 30.24
N PHE A 14 4.70 -0.83 29.13
CA PHE A 14 4.34 -0.39 27.77
C PHE A 14 2.93 -0.82 27.33
N LEU A 15 2.50 -2.04 27.66
CA LEU A 15 1.19 -2.57 27.25
C LEU A 15 0.05 -2.15 28.18
N ARG A 16 0.35 -1.65 29.39
CA ARG A 16 -0.67 -1.36 30.42
C ARG A 16 -0.93 0.13 30.63
N GLU A 17 0.07 0.98 30.40
CA GLU A 17 -0.07 2.41 30.63
C GLU A 17 -0.72 3.10 29.42
N PRO A 18 -1.80 3.90 29.61
CA PRO A 18 -2.47 4.60 28.51
C PRO A 18 -1.55 5.57 27.76
N TYR A 19 -0.56 6.15 28.45
CA TYR A 19 0.44 7.02 27.82
C TYR A 19 1.12 6.36 26.61
N TRP A 20 1.52 5.09 26.74
CA TRP A 20 2.21 4.39 25.65
C TRP A 20 1.27 4.07 24.49
N ALA A 21 0.01 3.73 24.78
CA ALA A 21 -1.01 3.55 23.76
C ALA A 21 -1.24 4.84 22.95
N GLU A 22 -1.28 6.00 23.61
CA GLU A 22 -1.38 7.31 22.93
C GLU A 22 -0.16 7.62 22.07
N GLN A 23 1.06 7.35 22.57
CA GLN A 23 2.29 7.52 21.78
C GLN A 23 2.31 6.64 20.54
N VAL A 24 1.97 5.36 20.67
CA VAL A 24 1.91 4.42 19.55
C VAL A 24 0.82 4.83 18.57
N SER A 25 -0.37 5.19 19.06
CA SER A 25 -1.47 5.71 18.24
C SER A 25 -1.04 6.94 17.42
N GLY A 26 -0.38 7.91 18.07
CA GLY A 26 0.17 9.08 17.40
C GLY A 26 1.23 8.74 16.35
N LYS A 27 2.12 7.77 16.61
CA LYS A 27 3.10 7.30 15.62
C LYS A 27 2.40 6.63 14.44
N ILE A 28 1.45 5.73 14.68
CA ILE A 28 0.69 5.04 13.63
C ILE A 28 -0.09 6.07 12.78
N GLN A 29 -0.78 7.02 13.40
CA GLN A 29 -1.54 8.05 12.67
C GLN A 29 -0.63 8.90 11.76
N LYS A 30 0.55 9.30 12.23
CA LYS A 30 1.56 10.00 11.42
C LYS A 30 2.10 9.17 10.26
N LYS A 31 2.10 7.84 10.39
CA LYS A 31 2.54 6.93 9.32
C LYS A 31 1.40 6.69 8.32
N LEU A 32 0.16 6.56 8.80
CA LEU A 32 -1.04 6.43 7.96
C LEU A 32 -1.29 7.68 7.10
N SER A 33 -1.08 8.89 7.63
CA SER A 33 -1.27 10.13 6.85
C SER A 33 -0.28 10.31 5.70
N LYS A 34 0.85 9.59 5.72
CA LYS A 34 1.84 9.59 4.63
C LYS A 34 1.49 8.64 3.49
N ILE A 35 0.52 7.76 3.70
CA ILE A 35 0.10 6.76 2.71
C ILE A 35 -0.67 7.48 1.60
N LYS A 36 -0.26 7.27 0.34
CA LYS A 36 -1.01 7.76 -0.82
C LYS A 36 -2.29 6.93 -0.96
N LEU A 37 -3.43 7.56 -0.69
CA LEU A 37 -4.75 6.96 -0.81
C LEU A 37 -5.33 7.21 -2.21
N PRO A 38 -6.10 6.25 -2.78
CA PRO A 38 -6.84 6.42 -4.01
C PRO A 38 -7.79 7.62 -3.93
N TYR A 39 -8.04 8.25 -5.07
CA TYR A 39 -8.83 9.48 -5.16
C TYR A 39 -10.26 9.38 -4.60
N PHE A 40 -10.81 8.16 -4.53
CA PHE A 40 -12.13 7.87 -4.01
C PHE A 40 -12.13 7.63 -2.49
N MET A 41 -10.99 7.61 -1.81
CA MET A 41 -10.91 7.51 -0.35
C MET A 41 -10.40 8.81 0.26
N ASN A 42 -11.00 9.19 1.38
CA ASN A 42 -10.47 10.21 2.27
C ASN A 42 -9.31 9.62 3.10
N GLU A 43 -8.77 10.44 4.00
CA GLU A 43 -7.74 10.01 4.95
C GLU A 43 -8.14 8.76 5.77
N LEU A 44 -7.12 8.03 6.21
CA LEU A 44 -7.25 6.96 7.19
C LEU A 44 -7.03 7.56 8.58
N THR A 45 -8.03 7.47 9.45
CA THR A 45 -7.97 7.94 10.83
C THR A 45 -8.01 6.76 11.79
N LEU A 46 -7.01 6.65 12.64
CA LEU A 46 -6.97 5.66 13.72
C LEU A 46 -7.91 6.10 14.84
N THR A 47 -8.96 5.33 15.11
CA THR A 47 -9.96 5.64 16.15
C THR A 47 -9.74 4.87 17.44
N GLU A 48 -9.31 3.61 17.34
CA GLU A 48 -9.06 2.73 18.48
C GLU A 48 -7.77 1.96 18.27
N LEU A 49 -7.01 1.72 19.33
CA LEU A 49 -5.81 0.89 19.33
C LEU A 49 -5.84 -0.02 20.56
N ASP A 50 -5.79 -1.33 20.31
CA ASP A 50 -5.55 -2.36 21.31
C ASP A 50 -4.19 -3.02 21.02
N MET A 51 -3.24 -2.82 21.92
CA MET A 51 -1.88 -3.37 21.78
C MET A 51 -1.80 -4.84 22.19
N GLY A 52 -2.86 -5.39 22.77
CA GLY A 52 -2.93 -6.75 23.28
C GLY A 52 -2.02 -7.00 24.49
N THR A 53 -1.82 -8.27 24.82
CA THR A 53 -1.00 -8.72 25.96
C THR A 53 0.25 -9.50 25.55
N SER A 54 0.38 -9.78 24.25
CA SER A 54 1.50 -10.56 23.71
C SER A 54 2.73 -9.68 23.57
N ILE A 55 3.88 -10.20 23.96
CA ILE A 55 5.17 -9.51 23.85
C ILE A 55 6.00 -10.15 22.73
N PRO A 56 6.81 -9.37 22.00
CA PRO A 56 7.75 -9.94 21.06
C PRO A 56 8.80 -10.77 21.79
N SER A 57 9.17 -11.88 21.17
CA SER A 57 10.19 -12.82 21.63
C SER A 57 11.44 -12.69 20.75
N VAL A 58 12.61 -12.70 21.38
CA VAL A 58 13.90 -12.77 20.69
C VAL A 58 14.36 -14.21 20.64
N LEU A 59 14.62 -14.70 19.43
CA LEU A 59 15.17 -16.03 19.18
C LEU A 59 16.69 -16.03 19.34
N SER A 60 17.34 -15.08 18.68
CA SER A 60 18.79 -14.96 18.64
C SER A 60 19.22 -13.49 18.53
N ALA A 61 20.46 -13.22 18.94
CA ALA A 61 21.09 -11.91 18.76
C ALA A 61 22.53 -12.12 18.30
N SER A 62 22.93 -11.33 17.32
CA SER A 62 24.30 -11.28 16.81
C SER A 62 25.26 -10.66 17.82
N SER A 63 26.56 -10.88 17.60
CA SER A 63 27.59 -10.12 18.33
C SER A 63 27.54 -8.65 17.93
N PRO A 64 27.64 -7.72 18.88
CA PRO A 64 27.62 -6.29 18.58
C PRO A 64 28.80 -5.93 17.66
N THR A 65 28.52 -5.12 16.64
CA THR A 65 29.53 -4.58 15.73
C THR A 65 29.53 -3.07 15.84
N VAL A 66 30.70 -2.44 15.73
CA VAL A 66 30.84 -0.99 15.81
C VAL A 66 31.49 -0.49 14.54
N ASP A 67 30.86 0.47 13.89
CA ASP A 67 31.36 1.16 12.69
C ASP A 67 31.29 2.69 12.88
N ASP A 68 31.63 3.42 11.81
CA ASP A 68 31.57 4.89 11.81
C ASP A 68 30.16 5.46 12.05
N ARG A 69 29.12 4.63 11.89
CA ARG A 69 27.70 4.97 12.12
C ARG A 69 27.18 4.50 13.48
N GLY A 70 28.04 3.93 14.32
CA GLY A 70 27.75 3.59 15.70
C GLY A 70 27.71 2.08 15.98
N LEU A 71 26.99 1.72 17.04
CA LEU A 71 26.85 0.34 17.51
C LEU A 71 25.68 -0.33 16.80
N TRP A 72 25.91 -1.50 16.22
CA TRP A 72 24.91 -2.32 15.54
C TRP A 72 24.72 -3.65 16.24
N VAL A 73 23.47 -4.05 16.39
CA VAL A 73 23.08 -5.38 16.87
C VAL A 73 21.92 -5.87 16.02
N ASP A 74 22.10 -7.01 15.36
CA ASP A 74 21.01 -7.72 14.69
C ASP A 74 20.34 -8.69 15.66
N VAL A 75 19.02 -8.63 15.72
CA VAL A 75 18.17 -9.39 16.64
C VAL A 75 17.11 -10.11 15.84
N GLU A 76 17.02 -11.43 15.99
CA GLU A 76 15.95 -12.22 15.38
C GLU A 76 14.71 -12.18 16.27
N VAL A 77 13.66 -11.52 15.80
CA VAL A 77 12.44 -11.24 16.57
C VAL A 77 11.27 -11.99 15.96
N THR A 78 10.42 -12.53 16.83
CA THR A 78 9.11 -13.08 16.49
C THR A 78 8.07 -12.47 17.41
N TYR A 79 6.98 -12.03 16.83
CA TYR A 79 5.78 -11.61 17.51
C TYR A 79 4.64 -12.47 16.99
N SER A 80 3.93 -13.12 17.92
CA SER A 80 2.67 -13.81 17.67
C SER A 80 1.68 -13.24 18.67
N GLY A 81 0.73 -12.46 18.19
CA GLY A 81 -0.21 -11.74 19.03
C GLY A 81 -1.42 -11.28 18.23
N ALA A 82 -2.19 -10.36 18.81
CA ALA A 82 -3.39 -9.83 18.18
C ALA A 82 -3.46 -8.31 18.42
N LEU A 83 -2.39 -7.60 18.03
CA LEU A 83 -2.43 -6.14 18.06
C LEU A 83 -3.49 -5.70 17.05
N GLN A 84 -4.53 -5.06 17.55
CA GLN A 84 -5.71 -4.69 16.80
C GLN A 84 -5.85 -3.17 16.78
N MET A 85 -6.13 -2.60 15.63
CA MET A 85 -6.39 -1.19 15.47
C MET A 85 -7.63 -0.97 14.61
N THR A 86 -8.43 0.03 14.96
CA THR A 86 -9.61 0.43 14.19
C THR A 86 -9.27 1.64 13.35
N LEU A 87 -9.32 1.48 12.04
CA LEU A 87 -9.18 2.55 11.07
C LEU A 87 -10.56 2.98 10.58
N GLU A 88 -10.83 4.27 10.67
CA GLU A 88 -11.97 4.91 10.03
C GLU A 88 -11.52 5.56 8.72
N THR A 89 -12.36 5.48 7.69
CA THR A 89 -12.19 6.22 6.44
C THR A 89 -13.53 6.54 5.81
N LYS A 90 -13.56 7.43 4.83
CA LYS A 90 -14.79 7.81 4.10
C LYS A 90 -14.56 7.65 2.60
N MET A 91 -15.55 7.09 1.90
CA MET A 91 -15.45 6.82 0.46
C MET A 91 -16.18 7.89 -0.34
N ASN A 92 -15.48 8.70 -1.13
CA ASN A 92 -16.11 9.63 -2.07
C ASN A 92 -16.42 8.95 -3.41
N LEU A 93 -17.48 8.16 -3.46
CA LEU A 93 -17.90 7.48 -4.70
C LEU A 93 -18.38 8.46 -5.80
N CYS A 94 -18.77 9.69 -5.44
CA CYS A 94 -19.11 10.75 -6.41
C CYS A 94 -17.93 11.12 -7.33
N LYS A 95 -16.68 10.83 -6.94
CA LYS A 95 -15.48 11.06 -7.77
C LYS A 95 -15.22 9.93 -8.77
N LEU A 96 -15.79 8.74 -8.54
CA LEU A 96 -15.64 7.56 -9.41
C LEU A 96 -16.39 7.73 -10.75
N GLY A 97 -17.47 8.53 -10.78
CA GLY A 97 -18.30 8.73 -11.97
C GLY A 97 -18.02 10.00 -12.79
N LYS A 98 -17.18 10.93 -12.30
CA LYS A 98 -16.99 12.24 -12.93
C LYS A 98 -15.95 12.27 -14.06
N GLU A 99 -15.13 11.24 -14.20
CA GLU A 99 -14.13 11.15 -15.28
C GLU A 99 -14.74 10.71 -16.63
N GLY A 100 -16.00 10.25 -16.64
CA GLY A 100 -16.72 9.93 -17.88
C GLY A 100 -17.43 11.12 -18.55
N ALA A 101 -17.52 12.28 -17.87
CA ALA A 101 -18.28 13.44 -18.37
C ALA A 101 -17.40 14.63 -18.76
N ALA A 102 -16.11 14.63 -18.39
CA ALA A 102 -15.20 15.76 -18.66
C ALA A 102 -14.40 15.61 -19.96
N GLU A 103 -14.41 14.44 -20.62
CA GLU A 103 -13.70 14.22 -21.88
C GLU A 103 -14.60 14.18 -23.14
N GLU A 104 -15.90 14.49 -23.01
CA GLU A 104 -16.82 14.46 -24.16
C GLU A 104 -17.72 15.72 -24.29
N SER A 105 -17.26 16.86 -23.77
CA SER A 105 -17.87 18.16 -24.07
C SER A 105 -16.81 19.18 -24.48
N GLY A 106 -16.22 18.97 -25.66
CA GLY A 106 -15.64 20.08 -26.42
C GLY A 106 -16.78 20.98 -26.90
N PRO A 107 -16.76 22.29 -26.62
CA PRO A 107 -17.84 23.17 -27.06
C PRO A 107 -17.66 23.57 -28.53
N ALA A 108 -18.55 23.04 -29.38
CA ALA A 108 -18.99 23.63 -30.65
C ALA A 108 -20.36 24.27 -30.37
N GLU A 109 -20.80 25.45 -30.81
CA GLU A 109 -20.32 26.59 -31.60
C GLU A 109 -21.28 27.77 -31.26
N ALA A 110 -20.90 29.02 -31.55
CA ALA A 110 -21.76 30.05 -32.19
C ALA A 110 -21.13 31.46 -32.05
N GLY A 111 -20.97 32.13 -33.19
CA GLY A 111 -20.10 33.30 -33.35
C GLY A 111 -20.67 34.68 -32.99
N ALA A 112 -19.77 35.66 -33.06
CA ALA A 112 -20.07 37.07 -33.32
C ALA A 112 -18.81 37.77 -33.86
N GLU A 113 -19.03 38.70 -34.78
CA GLU A 113 -18.11 39.38 -35.70
C GLU A 113 -17.06 40.30 -35.06
N GLY A 114 -15.97 40.59 -35.79
CA GLY A 114 -15.20 41.85 -35.62
C GLY A 114 -13.69 41.82 -35.92
N ALA A 115 -13.33 42.25 -37.14
CA ALA A 115 -12.10 42.97 -37.58
C ALA A 115 -10.67 42.54 -37.13
N GLY A 116 -9.82 42.14 -38.11
CA GLY A 116 -8.42 41.65 -38.01
C GLY A 116 -7.32 42.69 -37.69
N PRO A 117 -6.06 42.62 -38.23
CA PRO A 117 -5.42 41.62 -39.11
C PRO A 117 -3.94 41.22 -38.75
N ARG A 118 -3.36 40.35 -39.62
CA ARG A 118 -1.91 40.04 -39.87
C ARG A 118 -1.27 38.88 -39.08
N LEU A 119 -0.39 38.03 -39.62
CA LEU A 119 0.04 37.58 -40.96
C LEU A 119 1.09 36.46 -40.69
N CYS A 120 1.39 35.65 -41.72
CA CYS A 120 2.55 34.75 -41.91
C CYS A 120 2.20 33.25 -41.80
N LEU A 121 1.86 32.62 -42.92
CA LEU A 121 2.74 32.03 -43.97
C LEU A 121 2.86 30.51 -43.72
N LEU A 122 2.07 29.71 -44.43
CA LEU A 122 2.44 28.99 -45.67
C LEU A 122 3.40 27.82 -45.43
N ALA A 123 2.87 26.60 -45.56
CA ALA A 123 3.52 25.50 -46.26
C ALA A 123 2.45 24.50 -46.73
N ASP A 124 2.18 24.53 -48.02
CA ASP A 124 1.43 23.53 -48.79
C ASP A 124 2.19 22.20 -48.87
N SER A 125 1.46 21.08 -48.91
CA SER A 125 1.58 20.05 -49.97
C SER A 125 0.71 18.83 -49.65
N ASP A 126 -0.44 18.84 -50.33
CA ASP A 126 -1.11 17.78 -51.09
C ASP A 126 -0.79 16.29 -50.86
N ALA A 127 -1.91 15.54 -50.79
CA ALA A 127 -2.28 14.26 -51.43
C ALA A 127 -1.15 13.24 -51.74
N GLU A 128 -1.33 11.93 -51.52
CA GLU A 128 -2.19 11.08 -52.36
C GLU A 128 -2.53 9.72 -51.70
N SER A 129 -3.52 9.09 -52.29
CA SER A 129 -4.30 7.92 -51.86
C SER A 129 -3.61 6.56 -52.08
N SER A 130 -4.07 5.58 -51.28
CA SER A 130 -4.02 4.11 -51.35
C SER A 130 -3.26 3.36 -52.46
N SER A 131 -2.64 2.22 -52.13
CA SER A 131 -3.21 0.86 -52.34
C SER A 131 -2.17 -0.28 -52.42
N ALA A 132 -2.58 -1.43 -51.87
CA ALA A 132 -2.46 -2.83 -52.35
C ALA A 132 -1.13 -3.55 -52.65
N GLY A 133 -1.11 -4.83 -52.24
CA GLY A 133 -0.36 -5.95 -52.82
C GLY A 133 0.92 -6.32 -52.06
N SER A 134 1.40 -7.56 -52.00
CA SER A 134 0.96 -8.91 -52.43
C SER A 134 2.14 -9.85 -52.11
N SER A 135 1.85 -11.15 -51.93
CA SER A 135 2.75 -12.32 -51.99
C SER A 135 3.83 -12.45 -50.91
N ASP A 136 3.88 -13.49 -50.08
CA ASP A 136 3.85 -14.97 -50.28
C ASP A 136 5.25 -15.56 -50.52
N GLU A 137 5.36 -16.85 -50.20
CA GLU A 137 6.44 -17.83 -50.29
C GLU A 137 7.25 -18.16 -48.99
N GLU A 138 6.80 -19.25 -48.32
CA GLU A 138 7.50 -20.53 -47.98
C GLU A 138 8.86 -20.47 -47.20
N ASP A 139 9.22 -21.39 -46.29
CA ASP A 139 9.09 -22.85 -46.34
C ASP A 139 9.39 -23.51 -44.95
N ALA A 140 8.96 -24.78 -44.87
CA ALA A 140 8.79 -25.84 -43.87
C ALA A 140 9.90 -26.09 -42.81
N CYS A 141 9.73 -26.91 -41.74
CA CYS A 141 8.94 -28.14 -41.46
C CYS A 141 8.45 -28.12 -39.99
N GLY A 142 7.25 -28.59 -39.59
CA GLY A 142 6.73 -29.97 -39.70
C GLY A 142 7.49 -30.90 -38.73
N THR A 143 6.96 -31.51 -37.66
CA THR A 143 5.75 -32.35 -37.59
C THR A 143 5.48 -32.72 -36.10
N GLU A 144 4.21 -32.74 -35.67
CA GLU A 144 3.68 -33.43 -34.46
C GLU A 144 3.60 -34.98 -34.71
N PRO A 145 3.08 -35.93 -33.85
CA PRO A 145 2.17 -35.75 -32.70
C PRO A 145 2.18 -36.79 -31.52
N LEU A 146 1.29 -36.52 -30.53
CA LEU A 146 0.43 -37.45 -29.76
C LEU A 146 0.94 -38.20 -28.48
N GLY A 147 0.15 -38.10 -27.38
CA GLY A 147 -0.05 -39.17 -26.38
C GLY A 147 0.23 -38.86 -24.89
N ALA A 148 -0.76 -39.04 -24.00
CA ALA A 148 -0.74 -38.84 -22.53
C ALA A 148 -0.17 -40.06 -21.73
N PRO A 149 -0.36 -40.19 -20.39
CA PRO A 149 0.16 -39.44 -19.22
C PRO A 149 1.02 -40.32 -18.27
N ALA A 150 1.89 -39.75 -17.39
CA ALA A 150 2.17 -40.20 -16.00
C ALA A 150 3.46 -39.61 -15.38
N GLU A 151 3.34 -39.25 -14.08
CA GLU A 151 4.33 -39.14 -12.98
C GLU A 151 5.85 -39.09 -13.27
N LYS A 152 6.55 -38.05 -12.79
CA LYS A 152 7.17 -37.94 -11.43
C LYS A 152 8.23 -36.80 -11.39
N LEU A 153 8.29 -36.10 -10.25
CA LEU A 153 9.45 -35.41 -9.62
C LEU A 153 9.95 -34.05 -10.17
N LEU A 154 9.87 -33.03 -9.29
CA LEU A 154 10.67 -31.80 -9.20
C LEU A 154 11.91 -32.03 -8.28
N PRO A 155 12.83 -31.06 -8.01
CA PRO A 155 13.33 -29.82 -8.68
C PRO A 155 14.90 -29.87 -8.80
N PRO A 156 15.75 -28.79 -8.99
CA PRO A 156 15.54 -27.34 -8.84
C PRO A 156 16.24 -26.32 -9.80
N GLY A 157 15.73 -25.08 -9.78
CA GLY A 157 16.54 -23.85 -9.80
C GLY A 157 16.64 -23.05 -11.11
N ALA A 158 15.99 -21.88 -11.17
CA ALA A 158 16.59 -20.55 -11.43
C ALA A 158 15.60 -19.53 -12.04
N GLU A 159 15.30 -18.51 -11.22
CA GLU A 159 15.11 -17.10 -11.58
C GLU A 159 13.87 -16.67 -12.40
N GLY A 160 12.79 -16.37 -11.66
CA GLY A 160 11.71 -15.50 -12.10
C GLY A 160 12.00 -14.04 -11.78
N HIS A 161 12.08 -13.21 -12.81
CA HIS A 161 11.92 -11.76 -12.70
C HIS A 161 10.43 -11.43 -12.95
N VAL A 162 9.67 -11.16 -11.90
CA VAL A 162 8.32 -10.58 -11.97
C VAL A 162 8.26 -9.50 -10.90
N GLY A 163 8.33 -8.21 -11.23
CA GLY A 163 7.26 -7.52 -11.96
C GLY A 163 6.09 -7.15 -11.04
N GLY A 164 6.37 -6.70 -9.81
CA GLY A 164 5.40 -6.40 -8.73
C GLY A 164 4.52 -5.16 -8.92
N ASP A 165 4.35 -4.65 -10.14
CA ASP A 165 3.53 -3.47 -10.43
C ASP A 165 2.37 -3.76 -11.41
N SER A 166 2.15 -5.04 -11.75
CA SER A 166 1.11 -5.42 -12.71
C SER A 166 -0.27 -5.63 -12.08
N THR A 167 -0.36 -6.02 -10.80
CA THR A 167 -1.63 -6.38 -10.13
C THR A 167 -2.39 -5.15 -9.63
N SER A 168 -1.70 -4.15 -9.07
CA SER A 168 -2.24 -2.83 -8.75
C SER A 168 -2.81 -2.13 -9.99
N ARG A 169 -2.04 -2.12 -11.09
CA ARG A 169 -2.46 -1.59 -12.39
C ARG A 169 -3.56 -2.41 -13.06
N LYS A 170 -3.69 -3.71 -12.79
CA LYS A 170 -4.79 -4.55 -13.28
C LYS A 170 -6.08 -4.20 -12.54
N ILE A 171 -6.05 -4.07 -11.21
CA ILE A 171 -7.24 -3.68 -10.41
C ILE A 171 -7.70 -2.28 -10.78
N LEU A 172 -6.77 -1.32 -10.88
CA LEU A 172 -7.10 0.04 -11.34
C LEU A 172 -7.76 0.00 -12.72
N ARG A 173 -7.23 -0.80 -13.67
CA ARG A 173 -7.81 -0.98 -15.01
C ARG A 173 -9.14 -1.73 -15.03
N PHE A 174 -9.35 -2.70 -14.15
CA PHE A 174 -10.64 -3.40 -14.01
C PHE A 174 -11.70 -2.48 -13.42
N MET A 175 -11.36 -1.68 -12.41
CA MET A 175 -12.25 -0.63 -11.88
C MET A 175 -12.52 0.46 -12.91
N ASP A 176 -11.52 0.85 -13.70
CA ASP A 176 -11.69 1.75 -14.85
C ASP A 176 -12.63 1.15 -15.90
N LYS A 177 -12.51 -0.15 -16.17
CA LYS A 177 -13.35 -0.87 -17.15
C LYS A 177 -14.77 -1.11 -16.62
N ILE A 178 -14.93 -1.22 -15.31
CA ILE A 178 -16.22 -1.28 -14.62
C ILE A 178 -16.88 0.11 -14.62
N ALA A 179 -16.14 1.18 -14.33
CA ALA A 179 -16.61 2.56 -14.41
C ALA A 179 -16.96 3.01 -15.84
N LYS A 180 -16.22 2.51 -16.84
CA LYS A 180 -16.44 2.75 -18.29
C LYS A 180 -17.47 1.80 -18.92
N SER A 181 -18.00 0.82 -18.17
CA SER A 181 -19.05 -0.06 -18.68
C SER A 181 -20.34 0.74 -18.85
N ARG A 182 -21.00 0.62 -20.01
CA ARG A 182 -22.31 1.22 -20.32
C ARG A 182 -23.40 0.88 -19.29
N TYR A 183 -23.16 -0.10 -18.41
CA TYR A 183 -24.00 -0.45 -17.26
C TYR A 183 -23.76 0.42 -16.01
N PHE A 184 -22.53 0.91 -15.74
CA PHE A 184 -22.24 1.78 -14.59
C PHE A 184 -22.66 3.23 -14.83
N GLN A 185 -22.52 3.72 -16.06
CA GLN A 185 -23.02 5.04 -16.46
C GLN A 185 -24.56 5.08 -16.44
N LYS A 186 -25.24 4.08 -17.01
CA LYS A 186 -26.71 3.95 -16.89
C LYS A 186 -27.18 3.65 -15.46
N ALA A 187 -26.36 2.98 -14.65
CA ALA A 187 -26.64 2.78 -13.24
C ALA A 187 -26.51 4.10 -12.47
N ALA A 188 -25.50 4.93 -12.74
CA ALA A 188 -25.32 6.24 -12.13
C ALA A 188 -26.48 7.22 -12.41
N GLU A 189 -27.26 6.98 -13.46
CA GLU A 189 -28.47 7.75 -13.82
C GLU A 189 -29.73 7.34 -13.05
N HIS A 190 -29.77 6.15 -12.43
CA HIS A 190 -30.92 5.77 -11.63
C HIS A 190 -30.85 6.49 -10.28
N GLU A 191 -31.86 7.31 -9.94
CA GLU A 191 -31.93 8.04 -8.65
C GLU A 191 -31.64 7.12 -7.45
N PHE A 192 -32.03 5.84 -7.56
CA PHE A 192 -31.77 4.83 -6.55
C PHE A 192 -30.28 4.52 -6.34
N ILE A 193 -29.50 4.46 -7.41
CA ILE A 193 -28.06 4.15 -7.36
C ILE A 193 -27.28 5.39 -6.99
N LYS A 194 -27.68 6.59 -7.46
CA LYS A 194 -27.17 7.86 -6.95
C LYS A 194 -27.41 7.99 -5.44
N LYS A 195 -28.63 7.71 -4.98
CA LYS A 195 -28.99 7.72 -3.55
C LYS A 195 -28.21 6.68 -2.75
N LYS A 196 -28.05 5.46 -3.27
CA LYS A 196 -27.22 4.41 -2.65
C LYS A 196 -25.73 4.79 -2.63
N MET A 197 -25.22 5.43 -3.68
CA MET A 197 -23.83 5.86 -3.79
C MET A 197 -23.52 7.06 -2.88
N GLU A 198 -24.47 7.98 -2.77
CA GLU A 198 -24.42 9.13 -1.86
C GLU A 198 -24.55 8.67 -0.40
N GLU A 199 -25.44 7.71 -0.10
CA GLU A 199 -25.56 7.06 1.21
C GLU A 199 -24.27 6.32 1.62
N VAL A 200 -23.67 5.57 0.69
CA VAL A 200 -22.37 4.90 0.94
C VAL A 200 -21.25 5.93 1.10
N SER A 201 -21.31 7.07 0.41
CA SER A 201 -20.27 8.11 0.56
C SER A 201 -20.31 8.87 1.88
N ASN A 202 -21.49 8.99 2.47
CA ASN A 202 -21.72 9.71 3.72
C ASN A 202 -21.51 8.85 4.97
N THR A 203 -21.34 7.53 4.81
CA THR A 203 -21.15 6.60 5.94
C THR A 203 -19.65 6.36 6.17
N PRO A 204 -19.11 6.60 7.38
CA PRO A 204 -17.74 6.24 7.70
C PRO A 204 -17.55 4.72 7.66
N LEU A 205 -16.55 4.29 6.92
CA LEU A 205 -16.08 2.91 6.82
C LEU A 205 -15.14 2.62 7.98
N LEU A 206 -15.54 1.72 8.87
CA LEU A 206 -14.70 1.23 9.95
C LEU A 206 -14.05 -0.10 9.55
N LEU A 207 -12.74 -0.18 9.69
CA LEU A 207 -11.90 -1.33 9.35
C LEU A 207 -11.11 -1.73 10.59
N SER A 208 -11.20 -2.99 10.98
CA SER A 208 -10.31 -3.60 11.95
C SER A 208 -9.06 -4.09 11.23
N VAL A 209 -7.89 -3.63 11.64
CA VAL A 209 -6.59 -4.13 11.19
C VAL A 209 -5.96 -4.89 12.35
N GLU A 210 -5.57 -6.13 12.11
CA GLU A 210 -4.98 -7.03 13.10
C GLU A 210 -3.60 -7.47 12.61
N VAL A 211 -2.58 -7.30 13.45
CA VAL A 211 -1.24 -7.86 13.22
C VAL A 211 -1.16 -9.18 13.98
N GLN A 212 -1.16 -10.29 13.25
CA GLN A 212 -1.18 -11.64 13.83
C GLN A 212 0.23 -12.15 14.10
N GLU A 213 1.08 -12.03 13.08
CA GLU A 213 2.46 -12.48 13.14
C GLU A 213 3.41 -11.44 12.53
N LEU A 214 4.56 -11.26 13.18
CA LEU A 214 5.68 -10.50 12.65
C LEU A 214 6.98 -11.21 13.02
N ALA A 215 7.70 -11.72 12.02
CA ALA A 215 8.97 -12.40 12.23
C ALA A 215 10.04 -11.91 11.26
N GLY A 216 11.25 -11.66 11.76
CA GLY A 216 12.39 -11.27 10.94
C GLY A 216 13.60 -10.78 11.73
N THR A 217 14.66 -10.47 10.99
CA THR A 217 15.91 -9.95 11.56
C THR A 217 15.85 -8.43 11.66
N LEU A 218 15.75 -7.94 12.89
CA LEU A 218 15.73 -6.51 13.23
C LEU A 218 17.16 -6.03 13.50
N ALA A 219 17.64 -5.10 12.68
CA ALA A 219 18.85 -4.33 12.93
C ALA A 219 18.53 -3.18 13.89
N VAL A 220 19.25 -3.12 15.00
CA VAL A 220 19.21 -2.01 15.97
C VAL A 220 20.54 -1.28 15.88
N ASN A 221 20.47 0.04 15.67
CA ASN A 221 21.62 0.93 15.64
C ASN A 221 21.52 1.98 16.74
N VAL A 222 22.61 2.13 17.49
CA VAL A 222 22.81 3.22 18.43
C VAL A 222 23.91 4.11 17.85
N PRO A 223 23.56 5.27 17.26
CA PRO A 223 24.54 6.19 16.71
C PRO A 223 25.54 6.67 17.77
N PRO A 224 26.73 7.15 17.36
CA PRO A 224 27.71 7.71 18.28
C PRO A 224 27.11 8.88 19.10
N PRO A 225 27.58 9.10 20.34
CA PRO A 225 27.26 10.30 21.09
C PRO A 225 27.57 11.58 20.28
N PRO A 226 26.81 12.68 20.43
CA PRO A 226 25.77 12.95 21.43
C PRO A 226 24.33 12.71 20.93
N THR A 227 24.02 11.49 20.49
CA THR A 227 22.66 11.14 20.01
C THR A 227 21.82 10.52 21.12
N ASP A 228 20.55 10.89 21.22
CA ASP A 228 19.57 10.35 22.16
C ASP A 228 18.60 9.34 21.52
N ARG A 229 18.91 8.91 20.30
CA ARG A 229 18.03 8.09 19.45
C ARG A 229 18.60 6.71 19.22
N VAL A 230 17.70 5.73 19.21
CA VAL A 230 17.98 4.38 18.73
C VAL A 230 17.21 4.15 17.46
N TRP A 231 17.92 3.72 16.42
CA TRP A 231 17.39 3.46 15.10
C TRP A 231 17.12 1.97 14.96
N TYR A 232 16.00 1.61 14.33
CA TYR A 232 15.63 0.22 14.11
C TYR A 232 15.04 0.02 12.72
N SER A 233 15.34 -1.13 12.12
CA SER A 233 14.81 -1.54 10.81
C SER A 233 15.05 -3.03 10.58
N PHE A 234 14.21 -3.66 9.76
CA PHE A 234 14.45 -5.03 9.32
C PHE A 234 15.52 -5.07 8.23
N ARG A 235 16.45 -6.03 8.33
CA ARG A 235 17.51 -6.26 7.34
C ARG A 235 16.95 -6.67 5.97
N ALA A 236 15.85 -7.41 5.98
CA ALA A 236 15.11 -7.87 4.81
C ALA A 236 13.61 -7.76 5.09
N PRO A 237 12.73 -7.79 4.07
CA PRO A 237 11.29 -7.81 4.29
C PRO A 237 10.89 -8.94 5.25
N PRO A 238 10.29 -8.62 6.42
CA PRO A 238 9.93 -9.64 7.39
C PRO A 238 8.66 -10.38 6.95
N GLN A 239 8.43 -11.55 7.55
CA GLN A 239 7.14 -12.22 7.48
C GLN A 239 6.16 -11.41 8.34
N LEU A 240 5.26 -10.68 7.69
CA LEU A 240 4.22 -9.88 8.32
C LEU A 240 2.85 -10.43 7.90
N GLU A 241 2.11 -11.01 8.84
CA GLU A 241 0.71 -11.38 8.65
C GLU A 241 -0.19 -10.28 9.20
N LEU A 242 -0.75 -9.49 8.29
CA LEU A 242 -1.66 -8.39 8.59
C LEU A 242 -3.03 -8.71 7.99
N ARG A 243 -4.08 -8.71 8.81
CA ARG A 243 -5.45 -8.97 8.37
C ARG A 243 -6.30 -7.72 8.52
N VAL A 244 -7.03 -7.37 7.47
CA VAL A 244 -7.99 -6.26 7.51
C VAL A 244 -9.40 -6.81 7.37
N ARG A 245 -10.33 -6.39 8.23
CA ARG A 245 -11.74 -6.79 8.21
C ARG A 245 -12.65 -5.57 8.38
N PRO A 246 -13.73 -5.44 7.60
CA PRO A 246 -14.73 -4.39 7.85
C PRO A 246 -15.47 -4.65 9.18
N LYS A 247 -15.76 -3.59 9.95
CA LYS A 247 -16.59 -3.66 11.16
C LYS A 247 -18.11 -3.48 10.87
N LEU A 248 -18.51 -3.40 9.60
CA LEU A 248 -19.93 -3.22 9.20
C LEU A 248 -20.61 -4.57 8.90
N GLY A 249 -21.93 -4.65 9.17
CA GLY A 249 -22.79 -5.82 8.90
C GLY A 249 -23.02 -6.11 7.41
N GLU A 250 -24.25 -6.44 7.00
CA GLU A 250 -24.70 -7.05 5.70
C GLU A 250 -24.15 -6.50 4.34
N ARG A 251 -23.26 -5.52 4.30
CA ARG A 251 -22.72 -4.87 3.09
C ARG A 251 -21.29 -5.33 2.72
N GLU A 252 -20.80 -6.44 3.29
CA GLU A 252 -19.44 -6.98 3.13
C GLU A 252 -18.95 -7.10 1.67
N VAL A 253 -19.85 -7.44 0.73
CA VAL A 253 -19.49 -7.82 -0.66
C VAL A 253 -18.87 -6.66 -1.46
N THR A 254 -19.27 -5.41 -1.20
CA THR A 254 -18.71 -4.23 -1.89
C THR A 254 -17.31 -3.88 -1.37
N PHE A 255 -16.99 -4.26 -0.13
CA PHE A 255 -15.79 -3.81 0.56
C PHE A 255 -14.60 -4.76 0.44
N LEU A 256 -14.79 -6.00 0.00
CA LEU A 256 -13.69 -6.97 -0.18
C LEU A 256 -12.50 -6.40 -0.98
N HIS A 257 -12.77 -5.75 -2.11
CA HIS A 257 -11.71 -5.15 -2.94
C HIS A 257 -10.99 -3.99 -2.25
N VAL A 258 -11.70 -3.21 -1.42
CA VAL A 258 -11.13 -2.09 -0.67
C VAL A 258 -10.29 -2.61 0.48
N THR A 259 -10.81 -3.58 1.23
CA THR A 259 -10.11 -4.24 2.34
C THR A 259 -8.80 -4.87 1.87
N GLU A 260 -8.82 -5.65 0.79
CA GLU A 260 -7.60 -6.23 0.20
C GLU A 260 -6.62 -5.14 -0.30
N TRP A 261 -7.14 -4.06 -0.89
CA TRP A 261 -6.30 -2.96 -1.34
C TRP A 261 -5.60 -2.28 -0.15
N ILE A 262 -6.32 -2.02 0.94
CA ILE A 262 -5.79 -1.41 2.16
C ILE A 262 -4.75 -2.34 2.79
N GLU A 263 -5.03 -3.63 2.90
CA GLU A 263 -4.09 -4.63 3.41
C GLU A 263 -2.76 -4.60 2.66
N ARG A 264 -2.80 -4.73 1.32
CA ARG A 264 -1.59 -4.65 0.48
C ARG A 264 -0.88 -3.31 0.62
N ARG A 265 -1.64 -2.21 0.73
CA ARG A 265 -1.06 -0.87 0.86
C ARG A 265 -0.34 -0.72 2.21
N LEU A 266 -0.94 -1.18 3.30
CA LEU A 266 -0.33 -1.16 4.63
C LEU A 266 0.93 -2.01 4.68
N GLN A 267 0.90 -3.22 4.11
CA GLN A 267 2.09 -4.09 4.02
C GLN A 267 3.22 -3.42 3.21
N HIS A 268 2.88 -2.82 2.07
CA HIS A 268 3.87 -2.12 1.24
C HIS A 268 4.49 -0.90 1.95
N GLU A 269 3.67 -0.09 2.63
CA GLU A 269 4.15 1.06 3.39
C GLU A 269 4.96 0.65 4.61
N PHE A 270 4.59 -0.45 5.27
CA PHE A 270 5.41 -1.06 6.32
C PHE A 270 6.80 -1.40 5.80
N GLN A 271 6.90 -2.13 4.68
CA GLN A 271 8.19 -2.49 4.08
C GLN A 271 8.99 -1.25 3.69
N LYS A 272 8.34 -0.27 3.09
CA LYS A 272 9.01 0.97 2.68
C LYS A 272 9.60 1.74 3.86
N ILE A 273 8.98 1.69 5.04
CA ILE A 273 9.39 2.50 6.20
C ILE A 273 10.34 1.74 7.13
N LEU A 274 10.11 0.45 7.32
CA LEU A 274 10.78 -0.37 8.34
C LEU A 274 11.71 -1.43 7.76
N VAL A 275 12.05 -1.39 6.48
CA VAL A 275 13.05 -2.26 5.86
C VAL A 275 14.20 -1.42 5.31
N MET A 276 15.42 -1.89 5.52
CA MET A 276 16.65 -1.27 5.02
C MET A 276 16.55 -0.91 3.53
N PRO A 277 17.04 0.29 3.11
CA PRO A 277 17.85 1.23 3.89
C PRO A 277 17.05 2.20 4.77
N ASN A 278 15.72 2.14 4.76
CA ASN A 278 14.89 3.02 5.59
C ASN A 278 14.84 2.49 7.02
N MET A 279 14.82 3.40 7.98
CA MET A 279 14.80 3.09 9.40
C MET A 279 13.86 4.05 10.13
N ASP A 280 13.35 3.62 11.30
CA ASP A 280 12.60 4.47 12.22
C ASP A 280 13.40 4.68 13.50
N ASP A 281 13.15 5.80 14.18
CA ASP A 281 13.85 6.18 15.40
C ASP A 281 12.94 6.11 16.65
N LEU A 282 13.58 5.78 17.77
CA LEU A 282 13.04 5.87 19.12
C LEU A 282 13.93 6.82 19.91
N ILE A 283 13.33 7.84 20.51
CA ILE A 283 14.02 8.73 21.44
C ILE A 283 14.11 8.03 22.79
N ILE A 284 15.31 7.96 23.36
CA ILE A 284 15.57 7.44 24.69
C ILE A 284 15.94 8.63 25.59
N PRO A 285 15.01 9.13 26.42
CA PRO A 285 15.23 10.34 27.21
C PRO A 285 16.44 10.29 28.14
N ILE A 286 16.83 9.11 28.64
CA ILE A 286 18.03 8.98 29.50
C ILE A 286 19.35 9.23 28.73
N MET A 287 19.32 9.10 27.40
CA MET A 287 20.45 9.42 26.53
C MET A 287 20.46 10.91 26.13
N HIS A 288 19.46 11.69 26.56
CA HIS A 288 19.45 13.12 26.35
C HIS A 288 20.60 13.77 27.13
N SER A 289 21.56 14.34 26.42
CA SER A 289 22.71 15.02 26.99
C SER A 289 22.34 16.43 27.50
N SER A 290 21.28 16.56 28.29
CA SER A 290 21.01 17.79 29.03
C SER A 290 21.99 17.92 30.18
N LEU A 291 23.23 18.26 29.83
CA LEU A 291 24.07 19.16 30.62
C LEU A 291 23.87 20.57 30.03
N ASP A 292 22.65 21.10 30.14
CA ASP A 292 22.48 22.56 30.14
C ASP A 292 22.61 23.00 31.60
N PRO A 293 23.54 23.91 31.94
CA PRO A 293 23.78 24.37 33.32
C PRO A 293 22.63 25.19 33.90
#